data_AF-A0A3N5L6M1-F1
#
_entry.id   AF-A0A3N5L6M1-F1
#
_cell.length_a   1.000
_cell.length_b   1.000
_cell.length_c   1.000
_cell.angle_alpha   90.00
_cell.angle_beta   90.00
_cell.angle_gamma   90.00
#
_symmetry.space_group_name_H-M   'P 1'
#
loop_
_entity.id
_entity.type
_entity.pdbx_description
1 polymer ?
#
loop_
_entity_poly.entity_id
_entity_poly.type
_entity_poly.pdbx_seq_one_letter_code
_entity_poly.pdbx_strand_id
1 'polypeptide(L)'
;MSSPVQLRPRKLLQSWKEIANHLGVTVRTVQRWEKEASLPIHRQGSGRKARVVGYSDELDSWLRPEKNQEPIPARRSRAFYWPVLIVLVVGIVGAGLWFAFRGQPQPKGVALEGDRLKILDAARHVLWEQSFPPLNHLQYTQCDSTLIIDLDGDATSEVLFNMIPAPGSAKTGKLFCYESDGRLRWSFAYGRERVIAGRSINGQFMGVFFRVVQAGSRRLILTVANHQLWFPSQVALLDPASGELVDEYWHPGHFFSLLVQDLDGDRTDELLLAGINNPGQGLGHGALAVLKMPFSRAKKQAGAEASPFFELTEGKEHAYLLFPKLDASEVEGKLPIIREIMLTSDKRIQIRLTAEEIQSFYSLDFNLRLKDTRFTDNLVSLHDRLSSLGLLKHKISEKELASLRRVEYFPTAPDGNSPEIIKRLQALP
;
A
#
# COMPACT_ATOMS: atom_id res chain seq x y z
N MET A 1 58.12 -37.43 -29.05
CA MET A 1 59.23 -38.39 -29.23
C MET A 1 59.02 -39.08 -30.56
N SER A 2 59.69 -38.60 -31.61
CA SER A 2 59.61 -39.18 -32.96
C SER A 2 60.49 -40.42 -33.01
N SER A 3 59.90 -41.58 -33.30
CA SER A 3 60.62 -42.84 -33.47
C SER A 3 61.69 -42.70 -34.57
N PRO A 4 62.91 -43.21 -34.36
CA PRO A 4 63.96 -43.12 -35.36
C PRO A 4 63.57 -43.96 -36.59
N VAL A 5 63.66 -43.35 -37.78
CA VAL A 5 63.56 -44.04 -39.06
C VAL A 5 64.72 -45.03 -39.13
N GLN A 6 64.44 -46.32 -38.94
CA GLN A 6 65.39 -47.38 -39.23
C GLN A 6 65.68 -47.38 -40.74
N LEU A 7 66.79 -46.77 -41.15
CA LEU A 7 67.33 -46.90 -42.49
C LEU A 7 67.81 -48.34 -42.65
N ARG A 8 66.97 -49.22 -43.21
CA ARG A 8 67.42 -50.52 -43.69
C ARG A 8 68.43 -50.27 -44.83
N PRO A 9 69.61 -50.91 -44.82
CA PRO A 9 70.60 -50.70 -45.86
C PRO A 9 70.01 -51.11 -47.23
N ARG A 10 70.01 -50.18 -48.19
CA ARG A 10 69.58 -50.42 -49.57
C ARG A 10 70.42 -51.54 -50.16
N LYS A 11 69.83 -52.72 -50.36
CA LYS A 11 70.49 -53.89 -50.95
C LYS A 11 70.16 -53.97 -52.43
N LEU A 12 71.18 -54.16 -53.26
CA LEU A 12 71.04 -54.36 -54.70
C LEU A 12 70.83 -55.85 -54.99
N LEU A 13 69.66 -56.20 -55.55
CA LEU A 13 69.31 -57.56 -55.96
C LEU A 13 69.57 -57.67 -57.46
N GLN A 14 70.44 -58.58 -57.89
CA GLN A 14 71.02 -58.60 -59.24
C GLN A 14 70.49 -59.75 -60.12
N SER A 15 69.48 -60.48 -59.64
CA SER A 15 68.83 -61.56 -60.41
C SER A 15 67.36 -61.73 -60.03
N TRP A 16 66.58 -62.33 -60.94
CA TRP A 16 65.20 -62.72 -60.67
C TRP A 16 65.03 -63.59 -59.42
N LYS A 17 66.00 -64.47 -59.16
CA LYS A 17 65.96 -65.39 -58.00
C LYS A 17 66.15 -64.64 -56.68
N GLU A 18 67.02 -63.63 -56.67
CA GLU A 18 67.22 -62.79 -55.49
C GLU A 18 66.02 -61.90 -55.19
N ILE A 19 65.39 -61.33 -56.24
CA ILE A 19 64.19 -60.50 -56.12
C ILE A 19 62.99 -61.35 -55.63
N ALA A 20 62.84 -62.55 -56.19
CA ALA A 20 61.82 -63.52 -55.77
C ALA A 20 61.98 -63.92 -54.30
N ASN A 21 63.21 -64.21 -53.86
CA ASN A 21 63.51 -64.51 -52.46
C ASN A 21 63.23 -63.32 -51.54
N HIS A 22 63.57 -62.08 -51.96
CA HIS A 22 63.32 -60.88 -51.15
C HIS A 22 61.83 -60.65 -50.91
N LEU A 23 60.99 -60.91 -51.93
CA LEU A 23 59.54 -60.75 -51.86
C LEU A 23 58.80 -61.98 -51.33
N GLY A 24 59.50 -63.10 -51.07
CA GLY A 24 58.90 -64.34 -50.62
C GLY A 24 57.98 -65.01 -51.65
N VAL A 25 58.17 -64.77 -52.94
CA VAL A 25 57.33 -65.31 -54.03
C VAL A 25 58.15 -66.07 -55.08
N THR A 26 57.49 -66.73 -56.03
CA THR A 26 58.19 -67.44 -57.12
C THR A 26 58.66 -66.47 -58.21
N VAL A 27 59.71 -66.85 -58.95
CA VAL A 27 60.24 -66.06 -60.09
C VAL A 27 59.16 -65.75 -61.14
N ARG A 28 58.25 -66.68 -61.43
CA ARG A 28 57.12 -66.45 -62.36
C ARG A 28 56.18 -65.35 -61.86
N THR A 29 55.95 -65.29 -60.54
CA THR A 29 55.12 -64.25 -59.91
C THR A 29 55.76 -62.88 -60.06
N VAL A 30 57.06 -62.76 -59.82
CA VAL A 30 57.79 -61.47 -59.96
C VAL A 30 57.76 -60.98 -61.41
N GLN A 31 58.01 -61.87 -62.39
CA GLN A 31 57.96 -61.52 -63.81
C GLN A 31 56.55 -61.13 -64.27
N ARG A 32 55.51 -61.72 -63.66
CA ARG A 32 54.13 -61.31 -63.89
C ARG A 32 53.85 -59.93 -63.30
N TRP A 33 54.31 -59.66 -62.07
CA TRP A 33 54.14 -58.35 -61.42
C TRP A 33 54.89 -57.21 -62.13
N GLU A 34 56.05 -57.48 -62.73
CA GLU A 34 56.72 -56.51 -63.61
C GLU A 34 55.82 -56.10 -64.79
N LYS A 35 55.13 -57.06 -65.41
CA LYS A 35 54.29 -56.82 -66.61
C LYS A 35 52.91 -56.25 -66.28
N GLU A 36 52.27 -56.74 -65.22
CA GLU A 36 50.86 -56.48 -64.94
C GLU A 36 50.65 -55.43 -63.83
N ALA A 37 51.61 -55.27 -62.92
CA ALA A 37 51.45 -54.49 -61.70
C ALA A 37 52.56 -53.45 -61.48
N SER A 38 53.34 -53.16 -62.53
CA SER A 38 54.40 -52.14 -62.54
C SER A 38 55.43 -52.27 -61.41
N LEU A 39 55.86 -53.51 -61.11
CA LEU A 39 56.90 -53.75 -60.11
C LEU A 39 58.20 -53.01 -60.49
N PRO A 40 58.82 -52.23 -59.59
CA PRO A 40 60.03 -51.45 -59.90
C PRO A 40 61.23 -52.36 -60.09
N ILE A 41 61.57 -52.61 -61.36
CA ILE A 41 62.68 -53.45 -61.79
C ILE A 41 63.48 -52.67 -62.83
N HIS A 42 64.79 -52.55 -62.59
CA HIS A 42 65.71 -51.83 -63.47
C HIS A 42 66.44 -52.82 -64.37
N ARG A 43 66.54 -52.51 -65.67
CA ARG A 43 67.26 -53.33 -66.65
C ARG A 43 68.48 -52.57 -67.14
N GLN A 44 69.66 -53.13 -66.90
CA GLN A 44 70.92 -52.58 -67.40
C GLN A 44 71.24 -53.27 -68.75
N GLY A 45 71.01 -52.55 -69.85
CA GLY A 45 71.30 -52.97 -71.22
C GLY A 45 70.08 -52.97 -72.16
N SER A 46 70.32 -52.81 -73.47
CA SER A 46 69.31 -52.90 -74.52
C SER A 46 69.27 -54.32 -75.10
N GLY A 47 68.08 -54.95 -75.11
CA GLY A 47 67.83 -56.23 -75.78
C GLY A 47 67.48 -57.42 -74.89
N ARG A 48 67.22 -58.59 -75.52
CA ARG A 48 66.63 -59.82 -74.94
C ARG A 48 67.47 -60.48 -73.83
N LYS A 49 68.68 -59.98 -73.53
CA LYS A 49 69.63 -60.45 -72.49
C LYS A 49 69.96 -59.40 -71.41
N ALA A 50 69.15 -58.36 -71.23
CA ALA A 50 69.41 -57.31 -70.24
C ALA A 50 69.47 -57.86 -68.79
N ARG A 51 70.46 -57.40 -68.02
CA ARG A 51 70.64 -57.77 -66.61
C ARG A 51 69.55 -57.11 -65.77
N VAL A 52 68.90 -57.89 -64.92
CA VAL A 52 67.77 -57.46 -64.09
C VAL A 52 68.27 -57.08 -62.70
N VAL A 53 67.90 -55.90 -62.23
CA VAL A 53 68.33 -55.33 -60.96
C VAL A 53 67.12 -54.75 -60.23
N GLY A 54 67.01 -54.98 -58.92
CA GLY A 54 65.97 -54.39 -58.06
C GLY A 54 66.57 -53.86 -56.76
N TYR A 55 66.09 -52.71 -56.29
CA TYR A 55 66.47 -52.15 -54.99
C TYR A 55 65.49 -52.59 -53.92
N SER A 56 65.99 -53.09 -52.79
CA SER A 56 65.14 -53.64 -51.73
C SER A 56 64.13 -52.63 -51.15
N ASP A 57 64.48 -51.35 -51.07
CA ASP A 57 63.63 -50.28 -50.55
C ASP A 57 62.48 -49.88 -51.51
N GLU A 58 62.73 -49.89 -52.82
CA GLU A 58 61.70 -49.66 -53.83
C GLU A 58 60.68 -50.80 -53.85
N LEU A 59 61.15 -52.04 -53.76
CA LEU A 59 60.30 -53.22 -53.70
C LEU A 59 59.47 -53.28 -52.41
N ASP A 60 60.07 -52.95 -51.26
CA ASP A 60 59.37 -52.87 -49.97
C ASP A 60 58.31 -51.75 -49.97
N SER A 61 58.58 -50.65 -50.67
CA SER A 61 57.64 -49.52 -50.79
C SER A 61 56.48 -49.86 -51.72
N TRP A 62 56.73 -50.58 -52.82
CA TRP A 62 55.68 -51.05 -53.74
C TRP A 62 54.72 -52.06 -53.09
N LEU A 63 55.21 -52.89 -52.16
CA LEU A 63 54.39 -53.82 -51.38
C LEU A 63 53.47 -53.12 -50.35
N ARG A 64 53.75 -51.86 -50.00
CA ARG A 64 52.91 -51.12 -49.05
C ARG A 64 51.72 -50.52 -49.81
N PRO A 65 50.48 -50.89 -49.50
CA PRO A 65 49.33 -50.18 -50.04
C PRO A 65 49.44 -48.70 -49.64
N GLU A 66 49.33 -47.81 -50.63
CA GLU A 66 49.27 -46.36 -50.39
C GLU A 66 48.24 -46.10 -49.29
N LYS A 67 48.71 -45.47 -48.22
CA LYS A 67 47.87 -45.03 -47.12
C LYS A 67 47.01 -43.89 -47.66
N ASN A 68 45.84 -44.24 -48.19
CA ASN A 68 44.79 -43.31 -48.59
C ASN A 68 44.67 -42.25 -47.49
N GLN A 69 45.04 -41.02 -47.84
CA GLN A 69 44.83 -39.88 -46.96
C GLN A 69 43.32 -39.63 -46.88
N GLU A 70 42.71 -40.08 -45.79
CA GLU A 70 41.35 -39.64 -45.45
C GLU A 70 41.35 -38.11 -45.26
N PRO A 71 40.30 -37.41 -45.74
CA PRO A 71 40.18 -35.97 -45.55
C PRO A 71 40.00 -35.63 -44.06
N ILE A 72 40.83 -34.71 -43.57
CA ILE A 72 40.75 -34.15 -42.22
C ILE A 72 39.35 -33.55 -42.01
N PRO A 73 38.54 -33.99 -41.03
CA PRO A 73 37.26 -33.35 -40.77
C PRO A 73 37.50 -31.92 -40.28
N ALA A 74 36.86 -30.95 -40.93
CA ALA A 74 36.84 -29.57 -40.49
C ALA A 74 36.34 -29.50 -39.04
N ARG A 75 37.23 -29.10 -38.12
CA ARG A 75 36.93 -28.79 -36.73
C ARG A 75 35.93 -27.62 -36.73
N ARG A 76 34.63 -27.91 -36.73
CA ARG A 76 33.59 -26.91 -36.43
C ARG A 76 33.85 -26.40 -35.01
N SER A 77 34.49 -25.24 -34.93
CA SER A 77 34.77 -24.56 -33.68
C SER A 77 33.44 -24.22 -33.00
N ARG A 78 33.17 -24.83 -31.85
CA ARG A 78 32.12 -24.40 -30.90
C ARG A 78 32.31 -22.93 -30.43
N ALA A 79 33.39 -22.27 -30.83
CA ALA A 79 33.77 -20.90 -30.47
C ALA A 79 32.90 -19.78 -31.08
N PHE A 80 31.95 -20.08 -31.98
CA PHE A 80 31.11 -19.03 -32.57
C PHE A 80 29.85 -18.67 -31.76
N TYR A 81 29.41 -19.53 -30.83
CA TYR A 81 28.19 -19.26 -30.04
C TYR A 81 28.42 -18.51 -28.74
N TRP A 82 29.66 -18.51 -28.22
CA TRP A 82 29.99 -17.81 -26.98
C TRP A 82 29.81 -16.29 -27.02
N PRO A 83 30.16 -15.54 -28.08
CA PRO A 83 29.87 -14.10 -28.11
C PRO A 83 28.37 -13.82 -28.15
N VAL A 84 27.58 -14.65 -28.84
CA VAL A 84 26.10 -14.54 -28.87
C VAL A 84 25.52 -14.81 -27.48
N LEU A 85 26.04 -15.82 -26.78
CA LEU A 85 25.59 -16.15 -25.42
C LEU A 85 25.96 -15.06 -24.42
N ILE A 86 27.14 -14.44 -24.54
CA ILE A 86 27.56 -13.31 -23.70
C ILE A 86 26.66 -12.10 -23.95
N VAL A 87 26.35 -11.77 -25.20
CA VAL A 87 25.42 -10.66 -25.51
C VAL A 87 24.01 -10.94 -24.98
N LEU A 88 23.53 -12.17 -25.04
CA LEU A 88 22.26 -12.57 -24.44
C LEU A 88 22.27 -12.45 -22.91
N VAL A 89 23.32 -12.94 -22.25
CA VAL A 89 23.46 -12.85 -20.80
C VAL A 89 23.62 -11.40 -20.35
N VAL A 90 24.43 -10.59 -21.03
CA VAL A 90 24.57 -9.15 -20.77
C VAL A 90 23.26 -8.42 -21.06
N GLY A 91 22.51 -8.82 -22.07
CA GLY A 91 21.17 -8.28 -22.36
C GLY A 91 20.15 -8.63 -21.27
N ILE A 92 20.15 -9.87 -20.77
CA ILE A 92 19.26 -10.33 -19.69
C ILE A 92 19.66 -9.68 -18.35
N VAL A 93 20.94 -9.64 -18.03
CA VAL A 93 21.47 -8.97 -16.83
C VAL A 93 21.25 -7.48 -16.94
N GLY A 94 21.50 -6.88 -18.10
CA GLY A 94 21.25 -5.46 -18.37
C GLY A 94 19.78 -5.11 -18.27
N ALA A 95 18.88 -5.92 -18.82
CA ALA A 95 17.44 -5.77 -18.65
C ALA A 95 17.01 -5.98 -17.19
N GLY A 96 17.53 -7.01 -16.52
CA GLY A 96 17.25 -7.30 -15.11
C GLY A 96 17.72 -6.17 -14.19
N LEU A 97 18.92 -5.64 -14.39
CA LEU A 97 19.44 -4.47 -13.69
C LEU A 97 18.65 -3.22 -14.06
N TRP A 98 18.27 -3.04 -15.33
CA TRP A 98 17.44 -1.90 -15.74
C TRP A 98 16.04 -1.94 -15.13
N PHE A 99 15.42 -3.12 -15.00
CA PHE A 99 14.14 -3.31 -14.31
C PHE A 99 14.30 -3.21 -12.78
N ALA A 100 15.43 -3.62 -12.22
CA ALA A 100 15.71 -3.51 -10.79
C ALA A 100 16.10 -2.08 -10.36
N PHE A 101 16.77 -1.31 -11.24
CA PHE A 101 17.22 0.06 -10.98
C PHE A 101 16.31 1.14 -11.58
N ARG A 102 15.39 0.80 -12.51
CA ARG A 102 14.20 1.62 -12.70
C ARG A 102 13.34 1.43 -11.47
N GLY A 103 13.39 2.40 -10.56
CA GLY A 103 12.46 2.45 -9.44
C GLY A 103 11.04 2.26 -9.99
N GLN A 104 10.29 1.32 -9.41
CA GLN A 104 8.91 1.14 -9.81
C GLN A 104 8.20 2.49 -9.71
N PRO A 105 7.45 2.89 -10.73
CA PRO A 105 6.79 4.18 -10.70
C PRO A 105 5.85 4.21 -9.49
N GLN A 106 6.12 5.15 -8.58
CA GLN A 106 5.43 5.24 -7.30
C GLN A 106 4.16 6.06 -7.45
N PRO A 107 3.06 5.69 -6.76
CA PRO A 107 1.90 6.54 -6.60
C PRO A 107 2.31 7.91 -6.05
N LYS A 108 1.90 8.98 -6.74
CA LYS A 108 2.12 10.38 -6.32
C LYS A 108 0.92 11.27 -6.53
N GLY A 109 -0.05 10.84 -7.34
CA GLY A 109 -1.28 11.58 -7.58
C GLY A 109 -2.49 10.65 -7.65
N VAL A 110 -3.66 11.26 -7.52
CA VAL A 110 -4.95 10.58 -7.61
C VAL A 110 -5.94 11.43 -8.40
N ALA A 111 -6.81 10.78 -9.15
CA ALA A 111 -7.94 11.39 -9.80
C ALA A 111 -9.16 10.48 -9.65
N LEU A 112 -10.29 11.04 -9.17
CA LEU A 112 -11.57 10.34 -9.11
C LEU A 112 -12.44 10.87 -10.25
N GLU A 113 -12.59 10.09 -11.32
CA GLU A 113 -13.33 10.46 -12.52
C GLU A 113 -14.61 9.62 -12.65
N GLY A 114 -15.75 10.19 -12.25
CA GLY A 114 -16.96 9.39 -12.04
C GLY A 114 -16.67 8.29 -11.02
N ASP A 115 -17.10 7.07 -11.28
CA ASP A 115 -16.91 5.96 -10.33
C ASP A 115 -15.58 5.22 -10.50
N ARG A 116 -14.55 5.89 -11.05
CA ARG A 116 -13.22 5.32 -11.28
C ARG A 116 -12.14 6.09 -10.51
N LEU A 117 -11.41 5.36 -9.69
CA LEU A 117 -10.19 5.83 -9.03
C LEU A 117 -9.00 5.60 -9.97
N LYS A 118 -8.27 6.65 -10.33
CA LYS A 118 -7.03 6.57 -11.10
C LYS A 118 -5.87 7.01 -10.24
N ILE A 119 -4.82 6.20 -10.21
CA ILE A 119 -3.57 6.52 -9.50
C ILE A 119 -2.50 6.90 -10.52
N LEU A 120 -1.81 7.99 -10.21
CA LEU A 120 -0.91 8.68 -11.11
C LEU A 120 0.52 8.69 -10.56
N ASP A 121 1.50 8.67 -11.46
CA ASP A 121 2.89 8.97 -11.11
C ASP A 121 3.16 10.47 -10.96
N ALA A 122 4.40 10.83 -10.67
CA ALA A 122 4.84 12.22 -10.54
C ALA A 122 4.71 13.03 -11.86
N ALA A 123 4.70 12.36 -13.00
CA ALA A 123 4.52 12.96 -14.33
C ALA A 123 3.04 13.00 -14.77
N ARG A 124 2.11 12.61 -13.89
CA ARG A 124 0.66 12.51 -14.12
C ARG A 124 0.23 11.44 -15.13
N HIS A 125 1.06 10.45 -15.41
CA HIS A 125 0.62 9.27 -16.15
C HIS A 125 -0.16 8.33 -15.23
N VAL A 126 -1.20 7.69 -15.77
CA VAL A 126 -1.97 6.68 -15.04
C VAL A 126 -1.11 5.42 -14.86
N LEU A 127 -0.90 5.03 -13.60
CA LEU A 127 -0.25 3.78 -13.23
C LEU A 127 -1.24 2.63 -13.27
N TRP A 128 -2.38 2.84 -12.65
CA TRP A 128 -3.49 1.90 -12.63
C TRP A 128 -4.80 2.63 -12.32
N GLU A 129 -5.91 1.97 -12.61
CA GLU A 129 -7.24 2.46 -12.29
C GLU A 129 -8.14 1.35 -11.75
N GLN A 130 -9.10 1.73 -10.91
CA GLN A 130 -10.07 0.82 -10.30
C GLN A 130 -11.48 1.41 -10.40
N SER A 131 -12.41 0.61 -10.92
CA SER A 131 -13.83 0.96 -10.99
C SER A 131 -14.58 0.53 -9.73
N PHE A 132 -15.51 1.36 -9.30
CA PHE A 132 -16.42 1.11 -8.17
C PHE A 132 -17.88 1.17 -8.62
N PRO A 133 -18.82 0.64 -7.82
CA PRO A 133 -20.23 1.01 -7.93
C PRO A 133 -20.43 2.52 -7.79
N PRO A 134 -21.62 3.06 -8.16
CA PRO A 134 -21.91 4.48 -8.04
C PRO A 134 -21.49 5.06 -6.69
N LEU A 135 -20.66 6.11 -6.75
CA LEU A 135 -20.09 6.76 -5.57
C LEU A 135 -20.87 8.02 -5.22
N ASN A 136 -20.85 8.39 -3.93
CA ASN A 136 -21.42 9.66 -3.47
C ASN A 136 -20.42 10.82 -3.65
N HIS A 137 -20.37 11.37 -4.86
CA HIS A 137 -19.46 12.47 -5.22
C HIS A 137 -19.58 13.72 -4.35
N LEU A 138 -20.78 14.00 -3.84
CA LEU A 138 -21.01 15.16 -2.96
C LEU A 138 -20.27 15.03 -1.62
N GLN A 139 -20.11 13.80 -1.13
CA GLN A 139 -19.51 13.54 0.19
C GLN A 139 -17.99 13.73 0.20
N TYR A 140 -17.31 13.51 -0.93
CA TYR A 140 -15.84 13.66 -1.03
C TYR A 140 -15.33 15.09 -0.86
N THR A 141 -16.22 16.09 -0.83
CA THR A 141 -15.87 17.47 -0.48
C THR A 141 -15.79 17.71 1.02
N GLN A 142 -16.28 16.78 1.84
CA GLN A 142 -16.47 16.92 3.29
C GLN A 142 -15.76 15.83 4.11
N CYS A 143 -14.99 14.95 3.48
CA CYS A 143 -14.31 13.84 4.14
C CYS A 143 -12.95 13.58 3.51
N ASP A 144 -12.15 12.78 4.19
CA ASP A 144 -10.94 12.24 3.58
C ASP A 144 -11.33 11.25 2.47
N SER A 145 -10.76 11.43 1.28
CA SER A 145 -11.01 10.54 0.15
C SER A 145 -9.90 9.51 -0.02
N THR A 146 -8.64 9.96 0.02
CA THR A 146 -7.47 9.19 -0.41
C THR A 146 -6.25 9.56 0.41
N LEU A 147 -5.36 8.60 0.65
CA LEU A 147 -4.03 8.85 1.21
C LEU A 147 -3.03 7.96 0.48
N ILE A 148 -1.93 8.55 0.03
CA ILE A 148 -0.79 7.84 -0.55
C ILE A 148 0.35 7.94 0.45
N ILE A 149 0.77 6.81 1.01
CA ILE A 149 1.77 6.77 2.07
C ILE A 149 2.50 5.43 2.07
N ASP A 150 3.77 5.45 2.43
CA ASP A 150 4.53 4.25 2.81
C ASP A 150 4.07 3.79 4.20
N LEU A 151 3.22 2.78 4.20
CA LEU A 151 2.44 2.35 5.36
C LEU A 151 3.24 1.40 6.26
N ASP A 152 4.05 0.52 5.67
CA ASP A 152 4.84 -0.51 6.37
C ASP A 152 6.35 -0.20 6.44
N GLY A 153 6.81 0.85 5.78
CA GLY A 153 8.19 1.32 5.82
C GLY A 153 9.11 0.65 4.80
N ASP A 154 8.56 -0.01 3.77
CA ASP A 154 9.33 -0.69 2.72
C ASP A 154 9.80 0.26 1.59
N ALA A 155 9.57 1.57 1.74
CA ALA A 155 9.84 2.63 0.77
C ALA A 155 8.98 2.61 -0.50
N THR A 156 7.95 1.77 -0.53
CA THR A 156 6.87 1.77 -1.52
C THR A 156 5.63 2.45 -0.92
N SER A 157 4.88 3.21 -1.71
CA SER A 157 3.66 3.85 -1.21
C SER A 157 2.42 3.03 -1.52
N GLU A 158 1.66 2.70 -0.49
CA GLU A 158 0.30 2.18 -0.59
C GLU A 158 -0.69 3.32 -0.86
N VAL A 159 -1.86 2.93 -1.37
CA VAL A 159 -2.98 3.82 -1.61
C VAL A 159 -4.16 3.41 -0.75
N LEU A 160 -4.52 4.25 0.21
CA LEU A 160 -5.77 4.15 0.93
C LEU A 160 -6.86 4.92 0.21
N PHE A 161 -8.05 4.32 0.07
CA PHE A 161 -9.22 4.94 -0.54
C PHE A 161 -10.48 4.70 0.30
N ASN A 162 -11.11 5.79 0.73
CA ASN A 162 -12.38 5.79 1.45
C ASN A 162 -13.53 5.71 0.45
N MET A 163 -14.05 4.53 0.17
CA MET A 163 -15.18 4.34 -0.75
C MET A 163 -16.50 4.67 -0.05
N ILE A 164 -17.18 5.69 -0.56
CA ILE A 164 -18.51 6.12 -0.10
C ILE A 164 -19.54 5.77 -1.16
N PRO A 165 -20.49 4.85 -0.88
CA PRO A 165 -21.49 4.44 -1.84
C PRO A 165 -22.52 5.56 -2.08
N ALA A 166 -23.07 5.61 -3.28
CA ALA A 166 -24.13 6.56 -3.63
C ALA A 166 -25.35 6.44 -2.70
N PRO A 167 -26.10 7.55 -2.48
CA PRO A 167 -27.31 7.54 -1.67
C PRO A 167 -28.30 6.45 -2.13
N GLY A 168 -28.86 5.70 -1.17
CA GLY A 168 -29.81 4.62 -1.45
C GLY A 168 -29.18 3.28 -1.87
N SER A 169 -27.85 3.19 -1.98
CA SER A 169 -27.13 1.91 -2.03
C SER A 169 -27.53 1.03 -0.84
N ALA A 170 -27.41 -0.30 -0.96
CA ALA A 170 -27.55 -1.23 0.16
C ALA A 170 -26.20 -1.51 0.88
N LYS A 171 -25.08 -1.06 0.28
CA LYS A 171 -23.72 -1.34 0.77
C LYS A 171 -23.27 -0.28 1.77
N THR A 172 -22.51 -0.67 2.79
CA THR A 172 -21.79 0.26 3.68
C THR A 172 -20.53 0.78 3.00
N GLY A 173 -20.04 1.94 3.44
CA GLY A 173 -18.74 2.45 3.04
C GLY A 173 -17.59 1.56 3.49
N LYS A 174 -16.46 1.67 2.80
CA LYS A 174 -15.27 0.86 3.08
C LYS A 174 -13.99 1.66 2.93
N LEU A 175 -13.01 1.39 3.77
CA LEU A 175 -11.63 1.77 3.50
C LEU A 175 -10.95 0.65 2.72
N PHE A 176 -10.39 0.97 1.57
CA PHE A 176 -9.56 0.06 0.78
C PHE A 176 -8.09 0.43 0.94
N CYS A 177 -7.21 -0.58 0.98
CA CYS A 177 -5.77 -0.42 0.86
C CYS A 177 -5.26 -1.18 -0.35
N TYR A 178 -4.64 -0.46 -1.28
CA TYR A 178 -4.02 -1.01 -2.47
C TYR A 178 -2.51 -0.90 -2.37
N GLU A 179 -1.82 -1.90 -2.89
CA GLU A 179 -0.40 -1.88 -3.19
C GLU A 179 -0.10 -0.80 -4.25
N SER A 180 1.19 -0.44 -4.41
CA SER A 180 1.61 0.53 -5.43
C SER A 180 1.24 0.11 -6.86
N ASP A 181 1.13 -1.19 -7.12
CA ASP A 181 0.77 -1.78 -8.42
C ASP A 181 -0.76 -1.89 -8.65
N GLY A 182 -1.57 -1.50 -7.67
CA GLY A 182 -3.04 -1.55 -7.73
C GLY A 182 -3.65 -2.87 -7.26
N ARG A 183 -2.86 -3.84 -6.83
CA ARG A 183 -3.38 -5.04 -6.16
C ARG A 183 -4.04 -4.64 -4.83
N LEU A 184 -5.21 -5.17 -4.56
CA LEU A 184 -5.87 -4.98 -3.26
C LEU A 184 -5.09 -5.73 -2.17
N ARG A 185 -4.62 -5.01 -1.14
CA ARG A 185 -4.00 -5.58 0.06
C ARG A 185 -5.07 -6.04 1.04
N TRP A 186 -5.97 -5.14 1.43
CA TRP A 186 -7.10 -5.42 2.30
C TRP A 186 -8.22 -4.38 2.14
N SER A 187 -9.39 -4.67 2.69
CA SER A 187 -10.48 -3.70 2.82
C SER A 187 -11.17 -3.84 4.16
N PHE A 188 -11.52 -2.71 4.78
CA PHE A 188 -12.27 -2.65 6.03
C PHE A 188 -13.66 -2.05 5.78
N ALA A 189 -14.71 -2.76 6.18
CA ALA A 189 -16.08 -2.26 6.09
C ALA A 189 -16.44 -1.44 7.33
N TYR A 190 -16.94 -0.22 7.13
CA TYR A 190 -17.36 0.61 8.25
C TYR A 190 -18.65 0.09 8.87
N GLY A 191 -18.69 0.20 10.19
CA GLY A 191 -19.78 -0.24 11.03
C GLY A 191 -19.91 -1.76 11.13
N ARG A 192 -20.82 -2.17 12.01
CA ARG A 192 -21.32 -3.53 12.18
C ARG A 192 -22.64 -3.46 12.92
N GLU A 193 -23.41 -4.53 12.89
CA GLU A 193 -24.63 -4.60 13.69
C GLU A 193 -24.30 -4.45 15.18
N ARG A 194 -25.04 -3.58 15.86
CA ARG A 194 -24.89 -3.32 17.29
C ARG A 194 -26.27 -3.23 17.93
N VAL A 195 -26.40 -3.71 19.16
CA VAL A 195 -27.56 -3.41 19.99
C VAL A 195 -27.20 -2.24 20.90
N ILE A 196 -27.97 -1.16 20.83
CA ILE A 196 -27.75 0.04 21.65
C ILE A 196 -29.06 0.41 22.32
N ALA A 197 -29.04 0.52 23.66
CA ALA A 197 -30.22 0.83 24.45
C ALA A 197 -31.44 -0.07 24.08
N GLY A 198 -31.18 -1.36 23.88
CA GLY A 198 -32.19 -2.37 23.51
C GLY A 198 -32.68 -2.32 22.05
N ARG A 199 -32.11 -1.50 21.17
CA ARG A 199 -32.46 -1.43 19.74
C ARG A 199 -31.33 -1.98 18.88
N SER A 200 -31.65 -2.88 17.93
CA SER A 200 -30.68 -3.26 16.91
C SER A 200 -30.47 -2.08 15.96
N ILE A 201 -29.21 -1.72 15.78
CA ILE A 201 -28.73 -0.76 14.82
C ILE A 201 -28.03 -1.54 13.73
N ASN A 202 -28.68 -1.48 12.58
CA ASN A 202 -28.16 -1.90 11.31
C ASN A 202 -28.07 -0.66 10.41
N GLY A 203 -27.43 -0.85 9.26
CA GLY A 203 -27.39 0.17 8.23
C GLY A 203 -25.97 0.48 7.79
N GLN A 204 -25.84 1.62 7.14
CA GLN A 204 -24.65 1.96 6.37
C GLN A 204 -23.90 3.08 7.05
N PHE A 205 -22.59 2.94 7.04
CA PHE A 205 -21.67 3.89 7.61
C PHE A 205 -20.88 4.53 6.48
N MET A 206 -20.62 5.82 6.63
CA MET A 206 -19.80 6.60 5.72
C MET A 206 -18.56 7.03 6.47
N GLY A 207 -17.38 6.68 5.94
CA GLY A 207 -16.11 7.15 6.47
C GLY A 207 -16.01 8.67 6.34
N VAL A 208 -15.66 9.33 7.44
CA VAL A 208 -15.48 10.79 7.53
C VAL A 208 -13.99 11.12 7.60
N PHE A 209 -13.27 10.42 8.48
CA PHE A 209 -11.85 10.61 8.68
C PHE A 209 -11.09 9.29 8.58
N PHE A 210 -9.87 9.34 8.05
CA PHE A 210 -8.88 8.31 8.31
C PHE A 210 -7.46 8.88 8.36
N ARG A 211 -6.64 8.42 9.30
CA ARG A 211 -5.29 8.91 9.55
C ARG A 211 -4.38 7.74 9.89
N VAL A 212 -3.10 7.82 9.49
CA VAL A 212 -2.07 7.01 10.14
C VAL A 212 -1.70 7.73 11.44
N VAL A 213 -1.81 7.02 12.56
CA VAL A 213 -1.63 7.56 13.91
C VAL A 213 -0.59 6.76 14.69
N GLN A 214 0.02 7.39 15.69
CA GLN A 214 1.04 6.78 16.52
C GLN A 214 0.46 6.38 17.90
N ALA A 215 0.51 5.08 18.20
CA ALA A 215 0.15 4.53 19.52
C ALA A 215 1.41 3.99 20.20
N GLY A 216 2.17 4.86 20.87
CA GLY A 216 3.48 4.53 21.43
C GLY A 216 4.49 4.23 20.33
N SER A 217 4.96 2.98 20.20
CA SER A 217 5.85 2.57 19.10
C SER A 217 5.13 1.97 17.89
N ARG A 218 3.82 1.72 17.99
CA ARG A 218 3.04 1.10 16.90
C ARG A 218 2.37 2.17 16.06
N ARG A 219 2.46 2.04 14.73
CA ARG A 219 1.62 2.77 13.78
C ARG A 219 0.31 2.02 13.61
N LEU A 220 -0.80 2.75 13.58
CA LEU A 220 -2.14 2.22 13.35
C LEU A 220 -2.87 3.10 12.34
N ILE A 221 -3.92 2.57 11.72
CA ILE A 221 -4.84 3.38 10.92
C ILE A 221 -6.06 3.69 11.78
N LEU A 222 -6.26 4.97 12.08
CA LEU A 222 -7.50 5.46 12.64
C LEU A 222 -8.54 5.63 11.53
N THR A 223 -9.76 5.17 11.78
CA THR A 223 -10.94 5.48 10.96
C THR A 223 -12.07 6.00 11.83
N VAL A 224 -12.83 6.95 11.29
CA VAL A 224 -14.05 7.49 11.92
C VAL A 224 -15.15 7.44 10.88
N ALA A 225 -16.26 6.78 11.20
CA ALA A 225 -17.39 6.64 10.31
C ALA A 225 -18.69 6.96 11.01
N ASN A 226 -19.53 7.74 10.35
CA ASN A 226 -20.85 8.14 10.85
C ASN A 226 -21.92 7.26 10.19
N HIS A 227 -22.95 6.87 10.94
CA HIS A 227 -24.10 6.19 10.38
C HIS A 227 -24.88 7.12 9.45
N GLN A 228 -25.44 6.62 8.35
CA GLN A 228 -26.14 7.45 7.37
C GLN A 228 -27.39 8.16 7.93
N LEU A 229 -28.00 7.62 9.00
CA LEU A 229 -29.23 8.14 9.61
C LEU A 229 -28.99 8.88 10.94
N TRP A 230 -27.85 9.54 11.14
CA TRP A 230 -27.56 10.44 12.28
C TRP A 230 -27.03 9.80 13.58
N PHE A 231 -27.20 8.49 13.76
CA PHE A 231 -26.73 7.76 14.94
C PHE A 231 -26.45 6.30 14.59
N PRO A 232 -25.37 5.68 15.10
CA PRO A 232 -24.25 6.20 15.90
C PRO A 232 -23.00 6.52 15.04
N SER A 233 -21.85 6.79 15.67
CA SER A 233 -20.54 6.78 15.00
C SER A 233 -19.65 5.65 15.48
N GLN A 234 -18.84 5.11 14.58
CA GLN A 234 -17.77 4.16 14.85
C GLN A 234 -16.42 4.86 14.74
N VAL A 235 -15.54 4.60 15.71
CA VAL A 235 -14.12 4.96 15.68
C VAL A 235 -13.34 3.66 15.81
N ALA A 236 -12.48 3.37 14.84
CA ALA A 236 -11.74 2.11 14.79
C ALA A 236 -10.24 2.35 14.58
N LEU A 237 -9.43 1.57 15.28
CA LEU A 237 -8.00 1.43 15.02
C LEU A 237 -7.78 0.13 14.26
N LEU A 238 -7.08 0.20 13.13
CA LEU A 238 -6.78 -0.95 12.29
C LEU A 238 -5.28 -1.21 12.25
N ASP A 239 -4.92 -2.49 12.14
CA ASP A 239 -3.57 -2.89 11.81
C ASP A 239 -3.24 -2.47 10.36
N PRO A 240 -2.14 -1.75 10.11
CA PRO A 240 -1.83 -1.27 8.76
C PRO A 240 -1.55 -2.38 7.74
N ALA A 241 -1.01 -3.52 8.17
CA ALA A 241 -0.62 -4.60 7.27
C ALA A 241 -1.80 -5.46 6.86
N SER A 242 -2.70 -5.80 7.80
CA SER A 242 -3.83 -6.70 7.54
C SER A 242 -5.19 -6.00 7.38
N GLY A 243 -5.34 -4.76 7.85
CA GLY A 243 -6.62 -4.08 7.96
C GLY A 243 -7.52 -4.62 9.08
N GLU A 244 -7.00 -5.50 9.94
CA GLU A 244 -7.74 -6.08 11.05
C GLU A 244 -8.03 -5.04 12.14
N LEU A 245 -9.20 -5.16 12.77
CA LEU A 245 -9.62 -4.29 13.87
C LEU A 245 -8.76 -4.55 15.12
N VAL A 246 -8.02 -3.54 15.57
CA VAL A 246 -7.20 -3.56 16.78
C VAL A 246 -7.97 -3.08 18.00
N ASP A 247 -8.71 -1.97 17.88
CA ASP A 247 -9.58 -1.44 18.94
C ASP A 247 -10.73 -0.64 18.32
N GLU A 248 -11.80 -0.46 19.09
CA GLU A 248 -13.02 0.17 18.63
C GLU A 248 -13.69 0.97 19.75
N TYR A 249 -14.23 2.13 19.39
CA TYR A 249 -15.07 2.97 20.22
C TYR A 249 -16.30 3.38 19.42
N TRP A 250 -17.44 3.52 20.10
CA TRP A 250 -18.67 3.98 19.51
C TRP A 250 -19.22 5.18 20.26
N HIS A 251 -19.77 6.13 19.51
CA HIS A 251 -20.29 7.37 20.05
C HIS A 251 -21.78 7.54 19.73
N PRO A 252 -22.60 8.01 20.69
CA PRO A 252 -24.04 8.16 20.52
C PRO A 252 -24.44 9.41 19.71
N GLY A 253 -23.64 9.80 18.72
CA GLY A 253 -23.86 10.96 17.86
C GLY A 253 -22.76 11.05 16.81
N HIS A 254 -22.78 12.08 15.97
CA HIS A 254 -21.86 12.22 14.83
C HIS A 254 -20.61 13.04 15.14
N PHE A 255 -19.48 12.62 14.55
CA PHE A 255 -18.24 13.41 14.54
C PHE A 255 -18.05 14.14 13.21
N PHE A 256 -17.55 15.37 13.29
CA PHE A 256 -17.37 16.27 12.16
C PHE A 256 -16.01 16.96 12.14
N SER A 257 -15.20 16.78 13.18
CA SER A 257 -13.84 17.26 13.24
C SER A 257 -12.98 16.35 14.11
N LEU A 258 -11.68 16.29 13.78
CA LEU A 258 -10.69 15.45 14.46
C LEU A 258 -9.41 16.26 14.65
N LEU A 259 -8.89 16.28 15.87
CA LEU A 259 -7.52 16.68 16.18
C LEU A 259 -6.79 15.49 16.80
N VAL A 260 -5.61 15.18 16.27
CA VAL A 260 -4.69 14.16 16.80
C VAL A 260 -3.53 14.89 17.44
N GLN A 261 -3.37 14.75 18.74
CA GLN A 261 -2.36 15.50 19.49
C GLN A 261 -2.01 14.78 20.79
N ASP A 262 -0.73 14.55 21.04
CA ASP A 262 -0.19 14.21 22.37
C ASP A 262 -0.45 15.38 23.34
N LEU A 263 -1.35 15.20 24.30
CA LEU A 263 -1.77 16.21 25.27
C LEU A 263 -0.94 16.19 26.57
N ASP A 264 -0.47 15.02 26.99
CA ASP A 264 0.21 14.83 28.27
C ASP A 264 1.73 14.58 28.18
N GLY A 265 2.26 14.51 26.96
CA GLY A 265 3.68 14.36 26.66
C GLY A 265 4.17 12.91 26.76
N ASP A 266 3.28 11.91 26.78
CA ASP A 266 3.64 10.50 26.90
C ASP A 266 4.09 9.86 25.57
N ARG A 267 4.12 10.64 24.47
CA ARG A 267 4.42 10.21 23.08
C ARG A 267 3.38 9.28 22.45
N THR A 268 2.20 9.19 23.03
CA THR A 268 1.01 8.61 22.44
C THR A 268 0.09 9.75 22.08
N ASP A 269 -0.39 9.80 20.83
CA ASP A 269 -1.38 10.81 20.50
C ASP A 269 -2.70 10.52 21.21
N GLU A 270 -3.38 11.56 21.70
CA GLU A 270 -4.81 11.50 22.01
C GLU A 270 -5.64 11.89 20.78
N LEU A 271 -6.84 11.31 20.69
CA LEU A 271 -7.83 11.67 19.70
C LEU A 271 -8.84 12.62 20.31
N LEU A 272 -8.98 13.81 19.75
CA LEU A 272 -10.01 14.78 20.11
C LEU A 272 -11.05 14.79 18.99
N LEU A 273 -12.15 14.08 19.23
CA LEU A 273 -13.24 13.90 18.28
C LEU A 273 -14.36 14.87 18.61
N ALA A 274 -14.58 15.81 17.70
CA ALA A 274 -15.53 16.89 17.91
C ALA A 274 -16.77 16.70 17.01
N GLY A 275 -17.94 16.94 17.59
CA GLY A 275 -19.19 16.81 16.87
C GLY A 275 -20.41 17.13 17.72
N ILE A 276 -21.38 16.23 17.75
CA ILE A 276 -22.64 16.40 18.46
C ILE A 276 -23.04 15.15 19.24
N ASN A 277 -23.59 15.35 20.43
CA ASN A 277 -24.31 14.34 21.19
C ASN A 277 -25.77 14.76 21.30
N ASN A 278 -26.63 14.02 20.59
CA ASN A 278 -28.05 14.28 20.46
C ASN A 278 -28.96 13.04 20.59
N PRO A 279 -28.67 12.00 21.41
CA PRO A 279 -29.70 11.05 21.79
C PRO A 279 -30.88 11.72 22.50
N GLY A 280 -32.03 11.06 22.51
CA GLY A 280 -33.25 11.57 23.14
C GLY A 280 -34.04 12.55 22.27
N GLN A 281 -35.04 13.20 22.85
CA GLN A 281 -35.86 14.20 22.15
C GLN A 281 -35.27 15.59 22.35
N GLY A 282 -34.77 16.19 21.27
CA GLY A 282 -34.22 17.55 21.28
C GLY A 282 -33.02 17.68 20.34
N LEU A 283 -32.39 18.86 20.35
CA LEU A 283 -31.25 19.16 19.49
C LEU A 283 -29.93 18.58 19.99
N GLY A 284 -29.84 18.21 21.27
CA GLY A 284 -28.60 17.79 21.90
C GLY A 284 -27.60 18.94 22.11
N HIS A 285 -26.33 18.58 22.23
CA HIS A 285 -25.24 19.50 22.56
C HIS A 285 -24.02 19.23 21.70
N GLY A 286 -23.24 20.29 21.43
CA GLY A 286 -21.89 20.13 20.91
C GLY A 286 -21.07 19.26 21.87
N ALA A 287 -20.32 18.31 21.33
CA ALA A 287 -19.63 17.30 22.12
C ALA A 287 -18.17 17.14 21.69
N LEU A 288 -17.30 16.96 22.68
CA LEU A 288 -15.91 16.60 22.49
C LEU A 288 -15.62 15.30 23.26
N ALA A 289 -15.34 14.23 22.53
CA ALA A 289 -14.83 12.99 23.09
C ALA A 289 -13.32 12.95 22.95
N VAL A 290 -12.61 12.71 24.06
CA VAL A 290 -11.15 12.56 24.08
C VAL A 290 -10.81 11.11 24.36
N LEU A 291 -10.08 10.46 23.46
CA LEU A 291 -9.70 9.05 23.57
C LEU A 291 -8.18 8.91 23.64
N LYS A 292 -7.69 8.05 24.55
CA LYS A 292 -6.30 7.59 24.53
C LYS A 292 -6.15 6.42 23.57
N MET A 293 -4.96 6.22 23.00
CA MET A 293 -4.70 5.09 22.10
C MET A 293 -3.84 3.99 22.76
N PRO A 294 -4.20 2.70 22.59
CA PRO A 294 -5.52 2.20 22.18
C PRO A 294 -6.62 2.57 23.19
N PHE A 295 -7.87 2.69 22.70
CA PHE A 295 -9.04 3.20 23.45
C PHE A 295 -9.29 2.45 24.76
N SER A 296 -9.08 1.14 24.74
CA SER A 296 -9.16 0.23 25.88
C SER A 296 -8.19 0.53 27.02
N ARG A 297 -7.15 1.37 26.83
CA ARG A 297 -6.25 1.81 27.91
C ARG A 297 -6.83 2.91 28.79
N ALA A 298 -7.87 3.60 28.34
CA ALA A 298 -8.47 4.66 29.14
C ALA A 298 -8.99 4.08 30.46
N LYS A 299 -8.64 4.73 31.57
CA LYS A 299 -9.19 4.38 32.88
C LYS A 299 -10.66 4.79 32.90
N LYS A 300 -11.56 3.81 33.06
CA LYS A 300 -12.99 4.07 33.23
C LYS A 300 -13.24 5.04 34.38
N GLN A 301 -13.96 6.12 34.10
CA GLN A 301 -14.31 7.11 35.10
C GLN A 301 -15.45 6.62 36.00
N ALA A 302 -15.40 6.99 37.28
CA ALA A 302 -16.46 6.62 38.23
C ALA A 302 -17.81 7.21 37.78
N GLY A 303 -18.85 6.38 37.79
CA GLY A 303 -20.20 6.77 37.35
C GLY A 303 -20.48 6.61 35.85
N ALA A 304 -19.50 6.19 35.03
CA ALA A 304 -19.71 5.95 33.60
C ALA A 304 -20.82 4.90 33.33
N GLU A 305 -20.86 3.85 34.15
CA GLU A 305 -21.85 2.76 34.11
C GLU A 305 -23.30 3.24 34.22
N ALA A 306 -23.54 4.45 34.75
CA ALA A 306 -24.88 5.02 34.88
C ALA A 306 -25.43 5.58 33.56
N SER A 307 -24.59 5.76 32.54
CA SER A 307 -25.06 6.22 31.23
C SER A 307 -25.85 5.12 30.53
N PRO A 308 -27.01 5.43 29.91
CA PRO A 308 -27.72 4.48 29.07
C PRO A 308 -26.93 4.07 27.80
N PHE A 309 -25.85 4.78 27.49
CA PHE A 309 -24.94 4.48 26.38
C PHE A 309 -23.66 3.79 26.83
N PHE A 310 -23.55 3.36 28.09
CA PHE A 310 -22.34 2.69 28.58
C PHE A 310 -22.03 1.39 27.83
N GLU A 311 -23.03 0.60 27.44
CA GLU A 311 -22.81 -0.60 26.60
C GLU A 311 -22.21 -0.26 25.23
N LEU A 312 -22.38 0.98 24.77
CA LEU A 312 -21.84 1.48 23.50
C LEU A 312 -20.42 2.02 23.67
N THR A 313 -20.22 2.90 24.64
CA THR A 313 -18.96 3.63 24.85
C THR A 313 -17.95 2.83 25.67
N GLU A 314 -18.44 1.90 26.49
CA GLU A 314 -17.72 1.15 27.52
C GLU A 314 -16.95 2.02 28.52
N GLY A 315 -17.25 3.33 28.56
CA GLY A 315 -16.50 4.33 29.34
C GLY A 315 -15.04 4.48 28.90
N LYS A 316 -14.74 4.25 27.61
CA LYS A 316 -13.39 4.38 27.04
C LYS A 316 -12.95 5.83 26.85
N GLU A 317 -13.80 6.80 27.12
CA GLU A 317 -13.44 8.21 27.03
C GLU A 317 -12.46 8.57 28.15
N HIS A 318 -11.30 9.11 27.76
CA HIS A 318 -10.39 9.74 28.71
C HIS A 318 -11.02 10.99 29.31
N ALA A 319 -11.73 11.76 28.49
CA ALA A 319 -12.59 12.85 28.91
C ALA A 319 -13.76 13.01 27.93
N TYR A 320 -14.88 13.48 28.45
CA TYR A 320 -16.06 13.77 27.65
C TYR A 320 -16.66 15.11 28.05
N LEU A 321 -16.74 16.04 27.11
CA LEU A 321 -17.22 17.41 27.35
C LEU A 321 -18.47 17.69 26.54
N LEU A 322 -19.46 18.33 27.17
CA LEU A 322 -20.59 18.95 26.48
C LEU A 322 -20.53 20.47 26.59
N PHE A 323 -20.92 21.11 25.50
CA PHE A 323 -20.94 22.57 25.38
C PHE A 323 -22.38 23.09 25.55
N PRO A 324 -22.55 24.25 26.22
CA PRO A 324 -23.85 24.90 26.30
C PRO A 324 -24.46 25.14 24.92
N LYS A 325 -25.76 24.93 24.80
CA LYS A 325 -26.56 25.21 23.61
C LYS A 325 -27.20 26.58 23.77
N LEU A 326 -27.21 27.38 22.71
CA LEU A 326 -27.95 28.65 22.67
C LEU A 326 -29.46 28.37 22.62
N ASP A 327 -30.25 29.15 23.34
CA ASP A 327 -31.71 29.10 23.27
C ASP A 327 -32.23 29.51 21.87
N ALA A 328 -31.54 30.45 21.21
CA ALA A 328 -31.78 30.82 19.82
C ALA A 328 -31.69 29.61 18.88
N SER A 329 -30.75 28.69 19.12
CA SER A 329 -30.64 27.45 18.35
C SER A 329 -31.88 26.56 18.53
N GLU A 330 -32.51 26.58 19.70
CA GLU A 330 -33.74 25.82 19.97
C GLU A 330 -34.94 26.41 19.24
N VAL A 331 -35.06 27.74 19.24
CA VAL A 331 -36.09 28.46 18.49
C VAL A 331 -35.96 28.25 16.99
N GLU A 332 -34.73 28.29 16.46
CA GLU A 332 -34.47 28.15 15.03
C GLU A 332 -34.34 26.68 14.57
N GLY A 333 -34.37 25.72 15.50
CA GLY A 333 -34.22 24.29 15.20
C GLY A 333 -32.83 23.92 14.64
N LYS A 334 -31.78 24.64 15.04
CA LYS A 334 -30.42 24.48 14.51
C LYS A 334 -29.56 23.63 15.45
N LEU A 335 -28.96 22.56 14.92
CA LEU A 335 -28.11 21.69 15.71
C LEU A 335 -26.81 22.39 16.15
N PRO A 336 -26.42 22.33 17.44
CA PRO A 336 -25.19 22.95 17.96
C PRO A 336 -23.97 22.07 17.66
N ILE A 337 -23.56 21.97 16.39
CA ILE A 337 -22.50 21.05 15.96
C ILE A 337 -21.12 21.71 16.12
N ILE A 338 -20.16 20.99 16.71
CA ILE A 338 -18.76 21.38 16.61
C ILE A 338 -18.22 20.95 15.25
N ARG A 339 -17.90 21.93 14.39
CA ARG A 339 -17.45 21.71 13.01
C ARG A 339 -15.95 21.80 12.86
N GLU A 340 -15.27 22.45 13.79
CA GLU A 340 -13.84 22.73 13.69
C GLU A 340 -13.19 22.64 15.06
N ILE A 341 -12.10 21.89 15.10
CA ILE A 341 -11.15 21.85 16.20
C ILE A 341 -9.75 22.07 15.63
N MET A 342 -8.97 22.95 16.25
CA MET A 342 -7.62 23.24 15.78
C MET A 342 -6.67 23.47 16.94
N LEU A 343 -5.39 23.18 16.70
CA LEU A 343 -4.32 23.56 17.60
C LEU A 343 -3.79 24.95 17.22
N THR A 344 -3.68 25.81 18.22
CA THR A 344 -3.11 27.15 18.10
C THR A 344 -1.61 27.14 18.42
N SER A 345 -0.88 28.16 17.97
CA SER A 345 0.57 28.27 18.17
C SER A 345 0.99 28.39 19.65
N ASP A 346 0.10 28.87 20.52
CA ASP A 346 0.32 28.95 21.97
C ASP A 346 -0.15 27.69 22.72
N LYS A 347 -0.28 26.55 22.00
CA LYS A 347 -0.68 25.24 22.54
C LYS A 347 -2.06 25.24 23.21
N ARG A 348 -3.03 25.92 22.60
CA ARG A 348 -4.44 25.80 22.97
C ARG A 348 -5.24 25.06 21.92
N ILE A 349 -6.27 24.36 22.37
CA ILE A 349 -7.26 23.72 21.53
C ILE A 349 -8.37 24.74 21.30
N GLN A 350 -8.56 25.19 20.07
CA GLN A 350 -9.64 26.08 19.69
C GLN A 350 -10.77 25.27 19.06
N ILE A 351 -11.98 25.49 19.54
CA ILE A 351 -13.20 24.78 19.16
C ILE A 351 -14.19 25.78 18.62
N ARG A 352 -14.77 25.49 17.45
CA ARG A 352 -15.84 26.28 16.84
C ARG A 352 -17.13 25.47 16.81
N LEU A 353 -18.09 25.91 17.61
CA LEU A 353 -19.46 25.41 17.61
C LEU A 353 -20.29 26.30 16.69
N THR A 354 -20.95 25.69 15.72
CA THR A 354 -21.71 26.39 14.69
C THR A 354 -23.19 26.08 14.82
N ALA A 355 -24.01 27.11 14.90
CA ALA A 355 -25.45 27.07 14.73
C ALA A 355 -25.83 28.14 13.68
N GLU A 356 -25.77 27.76 12.40
CA GLU A 356 -25.97 28.65 11.25
C GLU A 356 -25.01 29.87 11.22
N GLU A 357 -25.52 31.09 11.31
CA GLU A 357 -24.73 32.34 11.29
C GLU A 357 -24.10 32.68 12.64
N ILE A 358 -24.49 31.96 13.70
CA ILE A 358 -23.93 32.14 15.04
C ILE A 358 -22.85 31.11 15.29
N GLN A 359 -21.70 31.59 15.74
CA GLN A 359 -20.59 30.74 16.15
C GLN A 359 -20.19 31.05 17.58
N SER A 360 -19.94 29.99 18.34
CA SER A 360 -19.32 30.06 19.66
C SER A 360 -17.93 29.47 19.57
N PHE A 361 -16.94 30.21 20.05
CA PHE A 361 -15.55 29.81 20.08
C PHE A 361 -15.15 29.50 21.50
N TYR A 362 -14.57 28.32 21.74
CA TYR A 362 -14.05 27.91 23.03
C TYR A 362 -12.56 27.62 22.90
N SER A 363 -11.77 28.09 23.85
CA SER A 363 -10.32 27.84 23.92
C SER A 363 -9.99 27.03 25.16
N LEU A 364 -9.49 25.81 24.99
CA LEU A 364 -9.09 24.91 26.06
C LEU A 364 -7.56 24.80 26.12
N ASP A 365 -7.00 24.61 27.32
CA ASP A 365 -5.61 24.12 27.46
C ASP A 365 -5.53 22.60 27.25
N PHE A 366 -4.33 22.03 27.30
CA PHE A 366 -4.13 20.58 27.14
C PHE A 366 -4.65 19.74 28.31
N ASN A 367 -4.96 20.37 29.45
CA ASN A 367 -5.71 19.73 30.54
C ASN A 367 -7.23 19.86 30.33
N LEU A 368 -7.64 20.25 29.12
CA LEU A 368 -9.02 20.49 28.68
C LEU A 368 -9.73 21.64 29.41
N ARG A 369 -9.02 22.44 30.22
CA ARG A 369 -9.62 23.53 31.00
C ARG A 369 -9.94 24.71 30.10
N LEU A 370 -11.16 25.22 30.20
CA LEU A 370 -11.61 26.41 29.48
C LEU A 370 -10.80 27.65 29.91
N LYS A 371 -10.27 28.38 28.91
CA LYS A 371 -9.48 29.61 29.08
C LYS A 371 -10.18 30.84 28.57
N ASP A 372 -10.88 30.71 27.44
CA ASP A 372 -11.58 31.83 26.81
C ASP A 372 -12.80 31.31 26.05
N THR A 373 -13.84 32.15 25.98
CA THR A 373 -15.04 31.92 25.18
C THR A 373 -15.43 33.21 24.47
N ARG A 374 -15.71 33.10 23.16
CA ARG A 374 -16.17 34.22 22.34
C ARG A 374 -17.39 33.83 21.52
N PHE A 375 -18.17 34.81 21.15
CA PHE A 375 -19.36 34.66 20.33
C PHE A 375 -19.26 35.62 19.14
N THR A 376 -19.96 35.31 18.05
CA THR A 376 -20.06 36.22 16.92
C THR A 376 -20.83 37.48 17.30
N ASP A 377 -20.43 38.62 16.73
CA ASP A 377 -20.98 39.95 17.09
C ASP A 377 -22.49 40.06 16.81
N ASN A 378 -23.02 39.25 15.89
CA ASN A 378 -24.44 39.21 15.54
C ASN A 378 -25.32 38.46 16.56
N LEU A 379 -24.75 37.83 17.60
CA LEU A 379 -25.53 37.08 18.61
C LEU A 379 -26.59 37.95 19.30
N VAL A 380 -26.22 39.18 19.68
CA VAL A 380 -27.13 40.14 20.34
C VAL A 380 -28.24 40.56 19.38
N SER A 381 -27.88 40.90 18.14
CA SER A 381 -28.85 41.28 17.11
C SER A 381 -29.83 40.16 16.77
N LEU A 382 -29.36 38.90 16.77
CA LEU A 382 -30.24 37.75 16.59
C LEU A 382 -31.25 37.62 17.74
N HIS A 383 -30.80 37.73 19.00
CA HIS A 383 -31.70 37.68 20.15
C HIS A 383 -32.71 38.81 20.13
N ASP A 384 -32.29 40.04 19.80
CA ASP A 384 -33.19 41.17 19.64
C ASP A 384 -34.25 40.91 18.57
N ARG A 385 -33.85 40.34 17.43
CA ARG A 385 -34.77 39.95 16.35
C ARG A 385 -35.77 38.91 16.83
N LEU A 386 -35.31 37.79 17.38
CA LEU A 386 -36.16 36.70 17.86
C LEU A 386 -37.09 37.17 18.99
N SER A 387 -36.63 38.06 19.87
CA SER A 387 -37.45 38.65 20.93
C SER A 387 -38.52 39.59 20.36
N SER A 388 -38.17 40.44 19.39
CA SER A 388 -39.14 41.33 18.72
C SER A 388 -40.23 40.58 17.94
N LEU A 389 -39.91 39.39 17.43
CA LEU A 389 -40.84 38.48 16.77
C LEU A 389 -41.68 37.66 17.76
N GLY A 390 -41.44 37.80 19.07
CA GLY A 390 -42.12 37.03 20.13
C GLY A 390 -41.71 35.56 20.19
N LEU A 391 -40.64 35.16 19.50
CA LEU A 391 -40.11 33.80 19.51
C LEU A 391 -39.21 33.54 20.74
N LEU A 392 -38.51 34.58 21.22
CA LEU A 392 -37.85 34.59 22.53
C LEU A 392 -38.59 35.54 23.49
N LYS A 393 -38.73 35.12 24.75
CA LYS A 393 -39.41 35.92 25.79
C LYS A 393 -38.54 36.99 26.42
N HIS A 394 -37.27 37.08 26.02
CA HIS A 394 -36.26 37.94 26.61
C HIS A 394 -35.22 38.35 25.58
N LYS A 395 -34.49 39.42 25.88
CA LYS A 395 -33.24 39.78 25.20
C LYS A 395 -32.08 39.05 25.89
N ILE A 396 -31.00 38.82 25.16
CA ILE A 396 -29.80 38.22 25.75
C ILE A 396 -29.26 39.10 26.89
N SER A 397 -28.95 38.47 28.02
CA SER A 397 -28.41 39.16 29.20
C SER A 397 -26.94 38.81 29.42
N GLU A 398 -26.21 39.64 30.19
CA GLU A 398 -24.84 39.31 30.63
C GLU A 398 -24.80 38.03 31.48
N LYS A 399 -25.86 37.75 32.25
CA LYS A 399 -25.98 36.53 33.05
C LYS A 399 -26.08 35.30 32.14
N GLU A 400 -26.87 35.41 31.08
CA GLU A 400 -27.03 34.37 30.08
C GLU A 400 -25.71 34.14 29.32
N LEU A 401 -25.07 35.22 28.83
CA LEU A 401 -23.74 35.15 28.22
C LEU A 401 -22.72 34.50 29.15
N ALA A 402 -22.69 34.88 30.43
CA ALA A 402 -21.80 34.27 31.42
C ALA A 402 -22.09 32.76 31.60
N SER A 403 -23.35 32.35 31.55
CA SER A 403 -23.74 30.94 31.67
C SER A 403 -23.35 30.08 30.45
N LEU A 404 -23.04 30.71 29.31
CA LEU A 404 -22.49 30.06 28.12
C LEU A 404 -20.96 29.94 28.17
N ARG A 405 -20.25 30.68 29.05
CA ARG A 405 -18.79 30.63 29.21
C ARG A 405 -18.33 29.49 30.12
N ARG A 406 -18.85 28.29 29.88
CA ARG A 406 -18.50 27.07 30.61
C ARG A 406 -18.57 25.85 29.70
N VAL A 407 -18.03 24.74 30.18
CA VAL A 407 -18.16 23.40 29.58
C VAL A 407 -18.42 22.42 30.72
N GLU A 408 -19.23 21.40 30.47
CA GLU A 408 -19.56 20.38 31.48
C GLU A 408 -18.85 19.07 31.16
N TYR A 409 -18.31 18.42 32.19
CA TYR A 409 -17.56 17.18 32.07
C TYR A 409 -18.41 15.99 32.50
N PHE A 410 -18.27 14.88 31.77
CA PHE A 410 -18.99 13.65 32.05
C PHE A 410 -18.04 12.44 32.09
N PRO A 411 -18.35 11.43 32.93
CA PRO A 411 -17.60 10.18 32.98
C PRO A 411 -17.54 9.40 31.65
N THR A 412 -18.57 9.56 30.81
CA THR A 412 -18.72 8.97 29.47
C THR A 412 -19.82 9.74 28.74
N ALA A 413 -20.07 9.45 27.45
CA ALA A 413 -21.15 10.09 26.71
C ALA A 413 -22.52 9.86 27.41
N PRO A 414 -23.23 10.92 27.84
CA PRO A 414 -24.55 10.79 28.46
C PRO A 414 -25.67 10.80 27.41
N ASP A 415 -26.92 10.68 27.87
CA ASP A 415 -28.08 11.12 27.10
C ASP A 415 -28.14 12.65 27.06
N GLY A 416 -27.71 13.21 25.93
CA GLY A 416 -27.58 14.64 25.71
C GLY A 416 -28.86 15.44 25.89
N ASN A 417 -30.04 14.82 25.77
CA ASN A 417 -31.32 15.51 25.99
C ASN A 417 -32.02 15.08 27.30
N SER A 418 -31.32 14.39 28.21
CA SER A 418 -31.93 14.04 29.50
C SER A 418 -32.19 15.29 30.37
N PRO A 419 -33.23 15.29 31.22
CA PRO A 419 -33.56 16.43 32.07
C PRO A 419 -32.41 16.90 32.98
N GLU A 420 -31.57 15.97 33.43
CA GLU A 420 -30.39 16.29 34.24
C GLU A 420 -29.36 17.10 33.43
N ILE A 421 -29.05 16.65 32.21
CA ILE A 421 -28.08 17.31 31.33
C ILE A 421 -28.59 18.69 30.93
N ILE A 422 -29.88 18.79 30.56
CA ILE A 422 -30.55 20.05 30.28
C ILE A 422 -30.42 21.00 31.47
N LYS A 423 -30.71 20.55 32.70
CA LYS A 423 -30.60 21.39 33.90
C LYS A 423 -29.16 21.84 34.17
N ARG A 424 -28.16 20.99 33.91
CA ARG A 424 -26.74 21.35 34.10
C ARG A 424 -26.28 22.38 33.07
N LEU A 425 -26.65 22.19 31.80
CA LEU A 425 -26.15 22.98 30.67
C LEU A 425 -27.03 24.18 30.29
N GLN A 426 -28.27 24.26 30.76
CA GLN A 426 -29.17 25.37 30.47
C GLN A 426 -28.56 26.69 30.90
N ALA A 427 -28.58 27.65 29.98
CA ALA A 427 -28.35 29.04 30.31
C ALA A 427 -29.48 29.51 31.24
N LEU A 428 -29.13 30.06 32.40
CA LEU A 428 -30.14 30.62 33.30
C LEU A 428 -30.55 31.98 32.73
N PRO A 429 -31.83 32.21 32.39
CA PRO A 429 -32.31 33.54 32.03
C PRO A 429 -32.18 34.52 33.20
#